data_AF-A0A1G1TEP9-F1
#
_entry.id   AF-A0A1G1TEP9-F1
#
_cell.length_a   1.000
_cell.length_b   1.000
_cell.length_c   1.000
_cell.angle_alpha   90.00
_cell.angle_beta   90.00
_cell.angle_gamma   90.00
#
_symmetry.space_group_name_H-M   'P 1'
#
loop_
_entity.id
_entity.type
_entity.pdbx_description
1 polymer ?
#
loop_
_entity_poly.entity_id
_entity_poly.type
_entity_poly.pdbx_seq_one_letter_code
_entity_poly.pdbx_strand_id
1 'polypeptide(L)'
;MGLVLDGANRHDVKLVESTLASLPPAAEAARDAHRAAGGEQGLCLDAGYASKQVRETLAALGYTAHIRPRGEEVQAKKAGQKARRWVVERTYSWLNRFRHVLIRWAKKPE
;
A
#
# COMPACT_ATOMS: atom_id res chain seq x y z
N MET A 1 14.39 -8.15 -1.99
CA MET A 1 13.00 -7.67 -2.03
C MET A 1 12.22 -8.57 -2.95
N GLY A 2 10.91 -8.75 -2.73
CA GLY A 2 10.04 -9.45 -3.68
C GLY A 2 9.51 -8.48 -4.74
N LEU A 3 9.38 -8.94 -5.98
CA LEU A 3 8.95 -8.16 -7.12
C LEU A 3 8.26 -9.05 -8.15
N VAL A 4 7.11 -8.60 -8.64
CA VAL A 4 6.41 -9.18 -9.79
C VAL A 4 6.05 -8.05 -10.75
N LEU A 5 6.18 -8.32 -12.04
CA LEU A 5 5.84 -7.39 -13.12
C LEU A 5 4.62 -7.93 -13.87
N ASP A 6 3.70 -7.04 -14.23
CA ASP A 6 2.57 -7.33 -15.12
C ASP A 6 2.26 -6.08 -15.98
N GLY A 7 1.38 -6.22 -16.95
CA GLY A 7 0.97 -5.13 -17.83
C GLY A 7 0.32 -3.97 -17.07
N ALA A 8 0.53 -2.75 -17.56
CA ALA A 8 0.05 -1.52 -16.91
C ALA A 8 -1.49 -1.43 -16.75
N ASN A 9 -2.26 -2.19 -17.53
CA ASN A 9 -3.72 -2.24 -17.46
C ASN A 9 -4.25 -3.38 -16.57
N ARG A 10 -3.41 -3.95 -15.71
CA ARG A 10 -3.83 -4.94 -14.71
C ARG A 10 -4.01 -4.30 -13.35
N HIS A 11 -5.06 -4.69 -12.65
CA HIS A 11 -5.26 -4.26 -11.28
C HIS A 11 -4.30 -4.99 -10.34
N ASP A 12 -3.51 -4.24 -9.59
CA ASP A 12 -2.47 -4.76 -8.66
C ASP A 12 -2.99 -5.77 -7.64
N VAL A 13 -4.28 -5.74 -7.31
CA VAL A 13 -4.95 -6.73 -6.44
C VAL A 13 -4.74 -8.16 -6.94
N LYS A 14 -4.59 -8.36 -8.25
CA LYS A 14 -4.32 -9.68 -8.85
C LYS A 14 -2.90 -10.16 -8.65
N LEU A 15 -1.98 -9.27 -8.26
CA LEU A 15 -0.57 -9.58 -8.07
C LEU A 15 -0.18 -9.82 -6.61
N VAL A 16 -1.12 -9.71 -5.66
CA VAL A 16 -0.83 -9.83 -4.22
C VAL A 16 -0.15 -11.16 -3.89
N GLU A 17 -0.74 -12.26 -4.36
CA GLU A 17 -0.24 -13.61 -4.06
C GLU A 17 1.15 -13.83 -4.66
N SER A 18 1.31 -13.54 -5.95
CA SER A 18 2.59 -13.70 -6.65
C SER A 18 3.67 -12.79 -6.06
N THR A 19 3.30 -11.57 -5.62
CA THR A 19 4.25 -10.65 -4.98
C THR A 19 4.71 -11.19 -3.64
N LEU A 20 3.81 -11.72 -2.81
CA LEU A 20 4.17 -12.34 -1.54
C LEU A 20 5.01 -13.61 -1.74
N ALA A 21 4.70 -14.42 -2.77
CA ALA A 21 5.49 -15.61 -3.11
C ALA A 21 6.88 -15.27 -3.69
N SER A 22 7.09 -14.05 -4.18
CA SER A 22 8.39 -13.59 -4.68
C SER A 22 9.33 -13.08 -3.58
N LEU A 23 8.90 -13.12 -2.30
CA LEU A 23 9.73 -12.65 -1.20
C LEU A 23 11.04 -13.47 -1.12
N PRO A 24 12.18 -12.83 -0.79
CA PRO A 24 13.43 -13.56 -0.67
C PRO A 24 13.34 -14.63 0.43
N PRO A 25 14.04 -15.78 0.28
CA PRO A 25 14.01 -16.85 1.28
C PRO A 25 14.37 -16.39 2.70
N ALA A 26 15.26 -15.40 2.83
CA ALA A 26 15.61 -14.81 4.13
C ALA A 26 14.42 -14.12 4.82
N ALA A 27 13.54 -13.46 4.05
CA ALA A 27 12.34 -12.83 4.60
C ALA A 27 11.29 -13.87 5.02
N GLU A 28 11.15 -14.96 4.25
CA GLU A 28 10.27 -16.08 4.60
C GLU A 28 10.75 -16.78 5.86
N ALA A 29 12.05 -17.08 5.96
CA ALA A 29 12.64 -17.70 7.16
C ALA A 29 12.44 -16.83 8.41
N ALA A 30 12.62 -15.51 8.30
CA ALA A 30 12.39 -14.59 9.41
C ALA A 30 10.91 -14.56 9.84
N ARG A 31 9.98 -14.56 8.88
CA ARG A 31 8.53 -14.66 9.14
C ARG A 31 8.20 -15.96 9.85
N ASP A 32 8.70 -17.08 9.35
CA ASP A 32 8.37 -18.40 9.89
C ASP A 32 8.93 -18.57 11.30
N ALA A 33 10.13 -18.04 11.58
CA ALA A 33 10.68 -17.96 12.94
C ALA A 33 9.82 -17.10 13.88
N HIS A 34 9.37 -15.92 13.44
CA HIS A 34 8.47 -15.06 14.22
C HIS A 34 7.14 -15.76 14.55
N ARG A 35 6.58 -16.49 13.59
CA ARG A 35 5.35 -17.27 13.79
C ARG A 35 5.56 -18.48 14.70
N ALA A 36 6.69 -19.17 14.59
CA ALA A 36 7.05 -20.26 15.48
C ALA A 36 7.21 -19.80 16.94
N ALA A 37 7.62 -18.54 17.15
CA ALA A 37 7.66 -17.90 18.47
C ALA A 37 6.28 -17.44 18.98
N GLY A 38 5.18 -17.74 18.27
CA GLY A 38 3.82 -17.35 18.62
C GLY A 38 3.44 -15.92 18.18
N GLY A 39 4.28 -15.27 17.39
CA GLY A 39 4.02 -13.93 16.87
C GLY A 39 3.01 -13.93 15.72
N GLU A 40 2.08 -12.98 15.73
CA GLU A 40 1.23 -12.72 14.56
C GLU A 40 1.99 -11.95 13.49
N GLN A 41 1.85 -12.38 12.23
CA GLN A 41 2.43 -11.68 11.10
C GLN A 41 1.43 -10.67 10.52
N GLY A 42 1.46 -9.43 11.02
CA GLY A 42 0.66 -8.34 10.48
C GLY A 42 1.11 -7.91 9.08
N LEU A 43 0.16 -7.60 8.20
CA LEU A 43 0.41 -6.99 6.88
C LEU A 43 -0.47 -5.76 6.69
N CYS A 44 0.16 -4.59 6.58
CA CYS A 44 -0.51 -3.33 6.28
C CYS A 44 -0.66 -3.17 4.76
N LEU A 45 -1.89 -3.01 4.28
CA LEU A 45 -2.18 -2.71 2.87
C LEU A 45 -3.05 -1.46 2.74
N ASP A 46 -3.02 -0.88 1.54
CA ASP A 46 -3.91 0.24 1.22
C ASP A 46 -5.38 -0.20 1.05
N ALA A 47 -6.31 0.74 1.19
CA ALA A 47 -7.74 0.55 0.99
C ALA A 47 -8.09 -0.11 -0.37
N GLY A 48 -7.31 0.12 -1.42
CA GLY A 48 -7.48 -0.52 -2.72
C GLY A 48 -7.41 -2.06 -2.68
N TYR A 49 -6.83 -2.63 -1.63
CA TYR A 49 -6.68 -4.08 -1.43
C TYR A 49 -7.77 -4.68 -0.53
N ALA A 50 -8.79 -3.91 -0.11
CA ALA A 50 -9.82 -4.35 0.84
C ALA A 50 -10.81 -5.39 0.30
N SER A 51 -10.53 -6.05 -0.83
CA SER A 51 -11.39 -7.07 -1.43
C SER A 51 -11.42 -8.36 -0.60
N LYS A 52 -12.54 -9.09 -0.67
CA LYS A 52 -12.70 -10.39 -0.01
C LYS A 52 -11.61 -11.37 -0.46
N GLN A 53 -11.36 -11.43 -1.77
CA GLN A 53 -10.33 -12.30 -2.37
C GLN A 53 -8.96 -12.06 -1.71
N VAL A 54 -8.53 -10.80 -1.56
CA VAL A 54 -7.24 -10.49 -0.93
C VAL A 54 -7.21 -10.93 0.52
N ARG A 55 -8.28 -10.67 1.29
CA ARG A 55 -8.35 -11.09 2.69
C ARG A 55 -8.24 -12.60 2.85
N GLU A 56 -8.89 -13.36 1.96
CA GLU A 56 -8.79 -14.83 1.92
C GLU A 56 -7.39 -15.29 1.57
N THR A 57 -6.76 -14.73 0.54
CA THR A 57 -5.37 -15.02 0.18
C THR A 57 -4.42 -14.75 1.34
N LEU A 58 -4.54 -13.60 2.00
CA LEU A 58 -3.68 -13.24 3.13
C LEU A 58 -3.89 -14.18 4.32
N ALA A 59 -5.13 -14.52 4.65
CA ALA A 59 -5.43 -15.47 5.71
C ALA A 59 -4.86 -16.87 5.40
N ALA A 60 -4.97 -17.33 4.15
CA ALA A 60 -4.40 -18.61 3.71
C ALA A 60 -2.87 -18.62 3.80
N LEU A 61 -2.22 -17.50 3.49
CA LEU A 61 -0.77 -17.31 3.68
C LEU A 61 -0.39 -17.03 5.15
N GLY A 62 -1.39 -16.88 6.02
CA GLY A 62 -1.22 -16.70 7.46
C GLY A 62 -0.80 -15.30 7.90
N TYR A 63 -1.19 -14.28 7.14
CA TYR A 63 -1.05 -12.87 7.49
C TYR A 63 -2.32 -12.33 8.15
N THR A 64 -2.13 -11.49 9.16
CA THR A 64 -3.19 -10.65 9.73
C THR A 64 -3.31 -9.37 8.91
N ALA A 65 -4.38 -9.24 8.13
CA ALA A 65 -4.56 -8.11 7.22
C ALA A 65 -5.00 -6.83 7.96
N HIS A 66 -4.15 -5.81 7.97
CA HIS A 66 -4.46 -4.47 8.47
C HIS A 66 -4.79 -3.54 7.30
N ILE A 67 -6.05 -3.53 6.90
CA ILE A 67 -6.55 -2.71 5.79
C ILE A 67 -7.61 -1.77 6.33
N ARG A 68 -7.39 -0.45 6.20
CA ARG A 68 -8.37 0.57 6.57
C ARG A 68 -9.10 1.08 5.33
N PRO A 69 -10.32 0.61 5.05
CA PRO A 69 -11.10 1.09 3.92
C PRO A 69 -11.52 2.55 4.11
N ARG A 70 -11.80 3.22 2.99
CA ARG A 70 -12.18 4.64 2.96
C ARG A 70 -13.39 4.96 3.84
N GLY A 71 -14.35 4.04 3.93
CA GLY A 71 -15.55 4.20 4.78
C GLY A 71 -15.21 4.35 6.26
N GLU A 72 -14.33 3.50 6.79
CA GLU A 72 -13.87 3.58 8.18
C GLU A 72 -13.07 4.86 8.45
N GLU A 73 -12.25 5.31 7.50
CA GLU A 73 -11.53 6.58 7.64
C GLU A 73 -12.50 7.77 7.73
N VAL A 74 -13.57 7.77 6.93
CA VAL A 74 -14.61 8.81 6.99
C VAL A 74 -15.30 8.80 8.35
N GLN A 75 -15.63 7.63 8.90
CA GLN A 75 -16.24 7.54 10.23
C GLN A 75 -15.29 7.99 11.34
N ALA A 76 -14.01 7.59 11.28
CA ALA A 76 -13.00 8.02 12.24
C ALA A 76 -12.85 9.56 12.26
N LYS A 77 -12.85 10.20 11.08
CA LYS A 77 -12.85 11.66 10.96
C LYS A 77 -14.09 12.30 11.58
N LYS A 78 -15.29 11.74 11.33
CA LYS A 78 -16.54 12.20 11.95
C LYS A 78 -16.50 12.07 13.48
N ALA A 79 -15.85 11.03 13.99
CA ALA A 79 -15.63 10.81 15.42
C ALA A 79 -14.50 11.68 16.02
N GLY A 80 -13.99 12.68 15.28
CA GLY A 80 -12.98 13.62 15.79
C GLY A 80 -11.54 13.11 15.74
N GLN A 81 -11.27 11.94 15.14
CA GLN A 81 -9.89 11.47 14.98
C GLN A 81 -9.16 12.27 13.90
N LYS A 82 -7.95 12.76 14.22
CA LYS A 82 -7.10 13.49 13.27
C LYS A 82 -6.58 12.55 12.17
N ALA A 83 -6.81 12.92 10.92
CA ALA A 83 -6.28 12.18 9.78
C ALA A 83 -4.77 12.38 9.65
N ARG A 84 -3.99 11.29 9.63
CA ARG A 84 -2.51 11.32 9.60
C ARG A 84 -1.90 11.22 8.20
N ARG A 85 -2.67 10.76 7.20
CA ARG A 85 -2.20 10.49 5.81
C ARG A 85 -2.08 11.73 4.91
N TRP A 86 -2.78 12.83 5.24
CA TRP A 86 -2.99 13.94 4.32
C TRP A 86 -1.74 14.73 3.94
N VAL A 87 -0.65 14.64 4.70
CA VAL A 87 0.57 15.40 4.41
C VAL A 87 1.19 14.97 3.09
N VAL A 88 1.37 13.66 2.86
CA VAL A 88 1.99 13.14 1.64
C VAL A 88 1.09 13.38 0.42
N GLU A 89 -0.20 13.10 0.55
CA GLU A 89 -1.18 13.31 -0.52
C GLU A 89 -1.34 14.78 -0.89
N ARG A 90 -1.31 15.70 0.10
CA ARG A 90 -1.32 17.14 -0.14
C ARG A 90 -0.07 17.59 -0.88
N THR A 91 1.11 17.08 -0.50
CA THR A 91 2.36 17.37 -1.21
C THR A 91 2.31 16.87 -2.64
N TYR A 92 1.81 15.65 -2.88
CA TYR A 92 1.69 15.11 -4.23
C TYR A 92 0.65 15.88 -5.07
N SER A 93 -0.48 16.26 -4.47
CA SER A 93 -1.47 17.13 -5.10
C SER A 93 -0.91 18.52 -5.40
N TRP A 94 -0.04 19.06 -4.54
CA TRP A 94 0.64 20.33 -4.78
C TRP A 94 1.63 20.18 -5.93
N LEU A 95 2.49 19.17 -5.93
CA LEU A 95 3.44 18.87 -7.00
C LEU A 95 2.74 18.70 -8.36
N ASN A 96 1.68 17.90 -8.41
CA ASN A 96 0.91 17.67 -9.63
C ASN A 96 0.16 18.90 -10.14
N ARG A 97 -0.08 19.91 -9.28
CA ARG A 97 -0.71 21.18 -9.66
C ARG A 97 0.28 22.33 -9.73
N PHE A 98 1.56 22.08 -9.49
CA PHE A 98 2.60 23.09 -9.52
C PHE A 98 2.90 23.44 -10.98
N ARG A 99 2.29 24.54 -11.44
CA ARG A 99 2.33 24.96 -12.84
C ARG A 99 3.73 25.12 -13.40
N HIS A 100 4.73 25.42 -12.58
CA HIS A 100 6.11 25.56 -13.03
C HIS A 100 6.80 24.22 -13.34
N VAL A 101 6.32 23.12 -12.76
CA VAL A 101 6.73 21.74 -13.13
C VAL A 101 5.98 21.27 -14.38
N LEU A 102 4.68 21.58 -14.49
CA LEU A 102 3.86 21.20 -15.64
C LEU A 102 4.18 22.01 -16.92
N ILE A 103 4.49 23.30 -16.77
CA ILE A 103 4.74 24.23 -17.86
C ILE A 103 6.00 25.01 -17.49
N ARG A 104 7.13 24.70 -18.14
CA ARG A 104 8.37 25.46 -17.99
C ARG A 104 8.20 26.85 -18.60
N TRP A 105 7.96 27.84 -17.76
CA TRP A 105 8.00 29.26 -18.11
C TRP A 105 9.41 29.88 -18.01
N ALA A 106 10.46 29.07 -17.98
CA ALA A 106 11.82 29.58 -17.98
C ALA A 106 12.06 30.37 -19.29
N LYS A 107 11.94 31.70 -19.19
CA LYS A 107 12.46 32.60 -20.22
C LYS A 107 13.97 32.37 -20.28
N LYS A 108 14.49 32.17 -21.50
CA LYS A 108 15.94 32.16 -21.72
C LYS A 108 16.49 33.49 -21.18
N PRO A 109 17.52 33.49 -20.34
CA PRO A 109 18.27 34.71 -20.11
C PRO A 109 18.87 35.14 -21.46
N GLU A 110 18.67 36.40 -21.81
CA GLU A 110 19.42 37.06 -22.90
C GLU A 110 20.88 37.27 -22.48
#